data_AF-A0A3D3CNE5-F1
#
_entry.id   AF-A0A3D3CNE5-F1
#
_cell.length_a   1.000
_cell.length_b   1.000
_cell.length_c   1.000
_cell.angle_alpha   90.00
_cell.angle_beta   90.00
_cell.angle_gamma   90.00
#
_symmetry.space_group_name_H-M   'P 1'
#
loop_
_entity.id
_entity.type
_entity.pdbx_description
1 polymer ?
#
loop_
_entity_poly.entity_id
_entity_poly.type
_entity_poly.pdbx_seq_one_letter_code
_entity_poly.pdbx_strand_id
1 'polypeptide(L)' 'MARKALLISPELCIGCRGCQTACKSWNQLPATKTVNEGSIENPPDLTPNLYNKIRYVEMPSNSNMVRWLFVSQRCM' A
#
# COMPACT_ATOMS: atom_id res chain seq x y z
N MET A 1 25.43 -13.64 -11.53
CA MET A 1 24.19 -13.44 -10.76
C MET A 1 23.12 -12.87 -11.67
N ALA A 2 21.88 -13.35 -11.58
CA ALA A 2 20.77 -12.85 -12.40
C ALA A 2 20.13 -11.61 -11.78
N ARG A 3 19.72 -10.64 -12.60
CA ARG A 3 18.94 -9.46 -12.16
C ARG A 3 17.56 -9.90 -11.66
N LYS A 4 17.04 -9.19 -10.67
CA LYS A 4 15.72 -9.44 -10.06
C LYS A 4 14.81 -8.23 -10.27
N ALA A 5 13.51 -8.49 -10.35
CA ALA A 5 12.47 -7.48 -10.48
C ALA A 5 11.21 -7.94 -9.75
N LEU A 6 10.35 -6.98 -9.41
CA LEU A 6 9.02 -7.21 -8.88
C LEU A 6 7.99 -6.65 -9.86
N LEU A 7 6.99 -7.45 -10.22
CA LEU A 7 5.83 -6.98 -10.97
C LEU A 7 4.65 -6.86 -10.00
N ILE A 8 4.12 -5.65 -9.87
CA ILE A 8 2.92 -5.37 -9.09
C ILE A 8 1.90 -4.76 -10.05
N SER A 9 0.73 -5.38 -10.21
CA SER A 9 -0.37 -4.90 -11.04
C SER A 9 -1.46 -4.28 -10.14
N PRO A 10 -1.61 -2.95 -10.11
CA PRO A 10 -2.65 -2.27 -9.34
C PRO A 10 -4.08 -2.68 -9.71
N GLU A 11 -4.29 -3.15 -10.94
CA GLU A 11 -5.57 -3.55 -11.53
C GLU A 11 -6.16 -4.80 -10.86
N LEU A 12 -5.29 -5.67 -10.32
CA LEU A 12 -5.66 -6.88 -9.60
C LEU A 12 -5.59 -6.71 -8.08
N CYS A 13 -5.07 -5.57 -7.61
CA CYS A 13 -4.96 -5.29 -6.19
C CYS A 13 -6.36 -5.05 -5.62
N ILE A 14 -6.65 -5.65 -4.47
CA ILE A 14 -7.95 -5.51 -3.76
C ILE A 14 -7.84 -4.69 -2.48
N GLY A 15 -6.70 -4.03 -2.23
CA GLY A 15 -6.50 -3.22 -1.04
C GLY A 15 -6.49 -4.00 0.28
N CYS A 16 -6.16 -5.30 0.30
CA CYS A 16 -6.24 -6.13 1.52
C CYS A 16 -5.18 -5.83 2.59
N ARG A 17 -4.13 -5.05 2.26
CA ARG A 17 -2.97 -4.74 3.13
C ARG A 17 -2.16 -5.95 3.61
N GLY A 18 -2.40 -7.16 3.09
CA GLY A 18 -1.62 -8.35 3.43
C GLY A 18 -0.11 -8.17 3.19
N CYS A 19 0.28 -7.52 2.09
CA CYS A 19 1.68 -7.24 1.78
C CYS A 19 2.34 -6.23 2.75
N GLN A 20 1.57 -5.35 3.39
CA GLN A 20 2.05 -4.42 4.41
C GLN A 20 2.33 -5.17 5.72
N THR A 21 1.39 -6.01 6.15
CA THR A 21 1.55 -6.86 7.35
C THR A 21 2.67 -7.88 7.18
N ALA A 22 2.75 -8.54 6.03
CA ALA A 22 3.80 -9.53 5.74
C ALA A 22 5.19 -8.89 5.74
N CYS A 23 5.34 -7.68 5.16
CA CYS A 23 6.59 -6.95 5.18
C CYS A 23 7.05 -6.64 6.62
N LYS A 24 6.14 -6.18 7.48
CA LYS A 24 6.47 -5.94 8.90
C LYS A 24 6.81 -7.23 9.64
N SER A 25 6.02 -8.29 9.44
CA SER A 25 6.23 -9.58 10.10
C SER A 25 7.60 -10.17 9.76
N TRP A 26 7.96 -10.18 8.48
CA TRP A 26 9.24 -10.71 8.02
C TRP A 26 10.43 -9.89 8.56
N ASN A 27 10.31 -8.56 8.58
CA ASN A 27 11.38 -7.67 9.04
C ASN A 27 11.31 -7.36 10.54
N GLN A 28 10.41 -8.01 11.29
CA GLN A 28 10.22 -7.80 12.74
C GLN A 28 10.00 -6.32 13.14
N LEU A 29 9.29 -5.57 12.29
CA LEU A 29 9.05 -4.14 12.51
C LEU A 29 7.85 -3.91 13.44
N PRO A 30 7.94 -2.95 14.37
CA PRO A 30 6.83 -2.64 15.26
C PRO A 30 5.66 -1.96 14.52
N ALA A 31 4.48 -2.01 15.12
CA ALA A 31 3.37 -1.16 14.74
C ALA A 31 3.65 0.30 15.14
N THR A 32 3.19 1.24 14.31
CA THR A 32 3.22 2.68 14.65
C THR A 32 1.81 3.06 15.06
N LYS A 33 1.67 3.84 16.14
CA LYS A 33 0.36 4.39 16.52
C LYS A 33 -0.10 5.35 15.45
N THR A 34 -1.33 5.19 14.99
CA THR A 34 -1.94 6.06 13.98
C THR A 34 -3.35 6.45 14.40
N VAL A 35 -3.88 7.45 13.72
CA VAL A 35 -5.27 7.90 13.85
C VAL A 35 -5.93 7.85 12.47
N ASN A 36 -7.25 7.80 12.43
CA ASN A 36 -7.97 7.92 11.17
C ASN A 36 -8.18 9.41 10.84
N GLU A 37 -7.69 9.85 9.67
CA GLU A 37 -7.80 11.24 9.20
C GLU A 37 -8.82 11.39 8.05
N GLY A 38 -9.81 10.48 7.97
CA GLY A 38 -10.82 10.47 6.90
C GLY A 38 -10.50 9.54 5.74
N SER A 39 -9.54 8.63 5.90
CA SER A 39 -9.22 7.59 4.91
C SER A 39 -9.00 6.23 5.56
N ILE A 40 -9.24 5.16 4.81
CA ILE A 40 -8.92 3.78 5.21
C ILE A 40 -7.39 3.54 5.23
N GLU A 41 -6.65 4.34 4.46
CA GLU A 41 -5.20 4.31 4.39
C GLU A 41 -4.58 4.54 5.77
N ASN A 42 -3.68 3.65 6.18
CA ASN A 42 -2.96 3.75 7.44
C ASN A 42 -1.76 2.78 7.45
N PRO A 43 -0.56 3.20 7.90
CA PRO A 43 -0.14 4.57 8.26
C PRO A 43 -0.16 5.58 7.09
N PRO A 44 -0.17 6.91 7.39
CA PRO A 44 -0.35 7.95 6.36
C PRO A 44 0.84 8.07 5.40
N ASP A 45 2.05 7.68 5.82
CA ASP A 45 3.22 7.62 4.93
C ASP A 45 4.19 6.49 5.30
N LEU A 46 5.16 6.23 4.43
CA LEU A 46 6.30 5.38 4.71
C LEU A 46 7.07 5.92 5.91
N THR A 47 7.58 5.01 6.73
CA THR A 47 8.36 5.34 7.92
C THR A 47 9.53 4.36 8.03
N PRO A 48 10.50 4.60 8.93
CA PRO A 48 11.56 3.62 9.21
C PRO A 48 11.04 2.24 9.65
N ASN A 49 9.76 2.14 10.07
CA ASN A 49 9.11 0.89 10.47
C ASN A 49 8.02 0.44 9.48
N LEU A 50 7.95 1.02 8.28
CA LEU A 50 6.96 0.71 7.24
C LEU A 50 7.58 0.90 5.85
N TYR A 51 8.13 -0.17 5.27
CA TYR A 51 8.81 -0.14 3.97
C TYR A 51 7.89 -0.29 2.76
N ASN A 52 6.69 -0.82 3.00
CA ASN A 52 5.67 -1.04 1.98
C ASN A 52 4.31 -0.63 2.54
N LYS A 53 3.60 0.23 1.84
CA LYS A 53 2.22 0.60 2.16
C LYS A 53 1.30 0.49 0.95
N ILE A 54 0.01 0.26 1.20
CA ILE A 54 -1.01 0.41 0.18
C ILE A 54 -1.58 1.82 0.26
N ARG A 55 -1.45 2.58 -0.82
CA ARG A 55 -2.14 3.85 -1.01
C ARG A 55 -3.53 3.63 -1.59
N TYR A 56 -4.49 4.38 -1.09
CA TYR A 56 -5.87 4.38 -1.55
C TYR A 56 -6.13 5.68 -2.28
N VAL A 57 -6.34 5.61 -3.60
CA VAL A 57 -6.54 6.79 -4.44
C VAL A 57 -7.91 6.71 -5.09
N GLU A 58 -8.78 7.63 -4.72
CA GLU A 58 -10.09 7.81 -5.34
C GLU A 58 -9.97 8.80 -6.49
N MET A 59 -10.34 8.38 -7.69
CA MET A 59 -10.31 9.23 -8.89
C MET A 59 -11.68 9.28 -9.56
N PRO A 60 -12.06 10.44 -10.11
CA PRO A 60 -13.25 10.52 -10.95
C PRO A 60 -13.05 9.67 -12.20
N SER A 61 -14.13 9.06 -12.70
CA SER A 61 -14.11 8.27 -13.93
C SER A 61 -15.29 8.64 -14.80
N ASN A 62 -15.08 8.67 -16.12
CA ASN A 62 -16.15 8.99 -17.07
C ASN A 62 -17.27 7.93 -17.10
N SER A 63 -16.95 6.67 -16.74
CA SER A 63 -17.88 5.54 -16.79
C SER A 63 -18.54 5.20 -15.44
N ASN A 64 -17.88 5.53 -14.33
CA ASN A 64 -18.28 5.15 -12.97
C ASN A 64 -18.15 6.37 -12.06
N MET A 65 -18.97 6.47 -11.01
CA MET A 65 -18.91 7.61 -10.08
C MET A 65 -17.50 7.82 -9.49
N VAL A 66 -16.81 6.73 -9.11
CA VAL A 66 -15.43 6.75 -8.60
C VAL A 66 -14.67 5.50 -9.07
N ARG A 67 -13.42 5.67 -9.50
CA ARG A 67 -12.42 4.60 -9.60
C ARG A 67 -11.57 4.61 -8.34
N TRP A 68 -11.48 3.47 -7.69
CA TRP A 68 -10.66 3.31 -6.50
C TRP A 68 -9.42 2.49 -6.82
N LEU A 69 -8.25 3.14 -6.75
CA LEU A 69 -6.98 2.50 -7.05
C LEU A 69 -6.23 2.17 -5.77
N PHE A 70 -5.66 0.96 -5.73
CA PHE A 70 -4.81 0.49 -4.64
C PHE A 70 -3.38 0.35 -5.13
N VAL A 71 -2.50 1.24 -4.70
CA VAL A 71 -1.12 1.31 -5.19
C VAL A 71 -0.16 0.86 -4.11
N SER A 72 0.66 -0.15 -4.38
CA SER A 72 1.72 -0.56 -3.47
C SER A 72 2.91 0.39 -3.59
N GLN A 73 3.09 1.25 -2.60
CA GLN A 73 4.22 2.17 -2.51
C GLN A 73 5.36 1.54 -1.71
N ARG A 74 6.52 1.41 -2.35
CA ARG A 74 7.77 0.85 -1.81
C ARG A 74 8.98 1.38 -2.60
N CYS A 75 10.19 1.03 -2.19
CA CYS A 75 11.41 1.31 -2.97
C CYS A 75 11.33 0.64 -4.37
N MET A 76 11.80 1.35 -5.41
CA MET A 76 11.84 0.90 -6.81
C MET A 76 13.22 0.40 -7.20
#